data_AF-A0A936ZXN3-F1
#
_entry.id   AF-A0A936ZXN3-F1
#
_cell.length_a   1.000
_cell.length_b   1.000
_cell.length_c   1.000
_cell.angle_alpha   90.00
_cell.angle_beta   90.00
_cell.angle_gamma   90.00
#
_symmetry.space_group_name_H-M   'P 1'
#
loop_
_entity.id
_entity.type
_entity.pdbx_description
1 polymer ?
#
loop_
_entity_poly.entity_id
_entity_poly.type
_entity_poly.pdbx_seq_one_letter_code
_entity_poly.pdbx_strand_id
1 'polypeptide(L)'
;MAWLIQLSEAGPCALGDIVNILVLAPGDSLEDLSSELGFSLEEEAPENVEIYAGWFELTFIVNGEGFGYWVFVPKSPGTDCNLLAYCLRHCPSGEDAP
;
A
#
# COMPACT_ATOMS: atom_id res chain seq x y z
N MET A 1 12.20 9.67 7.72
CA MET A 1 11.16 10.73 7.69
C MET A 1 10.37 10.55 6.41
N ALA A 2 9.32 9.74 6.44
CA ALA A 2 8.35 9.66 5.37
C ALA A 2 7.50 10.93 5.37
N TRP A 3 7.14 11.43 4.18
CA TRP A 3 6.26 12.58 4.02
C TRP A 3 4.88 12.07 3.62
N LEU A 4 3.90 12.28 4.50
CA LEU A 4 2.49 12.03 4.18
C LEU A 4 2.02 13.09 3.18
N ILE A 5 1.65 12.68 1.97
CA ILE A 5 1.02 13.57 0.99
C ILE A 5 -0.50 13.44 1.19
N GLN A 6 -1.11 14.45 1.82
CA GLN A 6 -2.56 14.59 1.87
C GLN A 6 -3.07 15.19 0.56
N LEU A 7 -3.77 14.40 -0.25
CA LEU A 7 -4.58 14.89 -1.36
C LEU A 7 -5.84 15.55 -0.79
N SER A 8 -6.16 16.78 -1.22
CA SER A 8 -7.37 17.50 -0.82
C SER A 8 -8.52 17.26 -1.81
N GLU A 9 -9.75 17.48 -1.36
CA GLU A 9 -10.94 16.80 -1.88
C GLU A 9 -11.88 17.70 -2.67
N ALA A 10 -12.70 17.07 -3.50
CA ALA A 10 -13.75 17.73 -4.28
C ALA A 10 -15.17 17.40 -3.78
N GLY A 11 -15.37 16.97 -2.52
CA GLY A 11 -16.67 16.53 -1.97
C GLY A 11 -16.89 16.87 -0.49
N PRO A 12 -18.10 16.59 0.06
CA PRO A 12 -18.48 16.94 1.44
C PRO A 12 -18.02 15.94 2.52
N CYS A 13 -17.60 14.74 2.14
CA CYS A 13 -16.92 13.79 3.04
C CYS A 13 -15.43 14.11 3.05
N ALA A 14 -14.69 13.76 4.10
CA ALA A 14 -13.23 13.88 4.05
C ALA A 14 -12.56 12.68 3.33
N LEU A 15 -11.38 12.82 2.74
CA LEU A 15 -10.77 11.84 1.81
C LEU A 15 -10.11 10.81 2.70
N GLY A 16 -9.60 11.24 3.86
CA GLY A 16 -9.21 10.38 4.96
C GLY A 16 -10.39 9.65 5.63
N ASP A 17 -11.66 10.03 5.39
CA ASP A 17 -12.82 9.21 5.76
C ASP A 17 -13.11 8.10 4.72
N ILE A 18 -12.43 8.11 3.56
CA ILE A 18 -12.68 7.19 2.44
C ILE A 18 -11.45 6.31 2.15
N VAL A 19 -10.24 6.88 2.13
CA VAL A 19 -8.99 6.17 1.83
C VAL A 19 -7.78 6.84 2.48
N ASN A 20 -6.88 6.03 3.04
CA ASN A 20 -5.58 6.48 3.51
C ASN A 20 -4.50 6.10 2.50
N ILE A 21 -3.71 7.08 2.06
CA ILE A 21 -2.64 6.87 1.09
C ILE A 21 -1.30 6.89 1.84
N LEU A 22 -0.59 5.78 1.77
CA LEU A 22 0.72 5.58 2.37
C LEU A 22 1.76 5.47 1.26
N VAL A 23 2.79 6.29 1.31
CA VAL A 23 3.91 6.25 0.36
C VAL A 23 5.17 5.92 1.15
N LEU A 24 5.74 4.74 0.91
CA LEU A 24 6.92 4.31 1.64
C LEU A 24 8.15 5.11 1.22
N ALA A 25 8.89 5.58 2.20
CA ALA A 25 10.21 6.15 2.03
C ALA A 25 11.26 5.03 1.89
N PRO A 26 12.40 5.32 1.24
CA PRO A 26 13.54 4.41 1.25
C PRO A 26 13.98 4.13 2.70
N GLY A 27 14.12 2.85 3.04
CA GLY A 27 14.49 2.39 4.37
C GLY A 27 13.31 2.05 5.31
N ASP A 28 12.06 2.37 4.93
CA ASP A 28 10.90 1.85 5.65
C ASP A 28 10.83 0.32 5.48
N SER A 29 10.51 -0.39 6.57
CA SER A 29 10.46 -1.84 6.62
C SER A 29 9.03 -2.38 6.54
N LEU A 30 8.90 -3.69 6.35
CA LEU A 30 7.61 -4.39 6.42
C LEU A 30 6.94 -4.20 7.80
N GLU A 31 7.75 -4.14 8.86
CA GLU A 31 7.28 -3.93 10.24
C GLU A 31 6.75 -2.50 10.44
N ASP A 32 7.43 -1.49 9.88
CA ASP A 32 6.96 -0.09 9.92
C ASP A 32 5.61 0.05 9.22
N LEU A 33 5.46 -0.57 8.04
CA LEU A 33 4.19 -0.57 7.32
C LEU A 33 3.09 -1.27 8.12
N SER A 34 3.37 -2.43 8.72
CA SER A 34 2.40 -3.17 9.54
C SER A 34 1.98 -2.35 10.77
N SER A 35 2.94 -1.65 11.39
CA SER A 35 2.66 -0.76 12.53
C SER A 35 1.79 0.43 12.14
N GLU A 36 2.00 1.00 10.95
CA GLU A 36 1.22 2.15 10.46
C GLU A 36 -0.21 1.74 10.06
N LEU A 37 -0.36 0.56 9.43
CA LEU A 37 -1.65 0.00 9.06
C LEU A 37 -2.50 -0.42 10.28
N GLY A 38 -1.83 -0.74 11.39
CA GLY A 38 -2.46 -1.23 12.62
C GLY A 38 -2.86 -2.71 12.57
N PHE A 39 -2.39 -3.46 11.58
CA PHE A 39 -2.60 -4.90 11.43
C PHE A 39 -1.36 -5.58 10.82
N SER A 40 -1.26 -6.90 11.02
CA SER A 40 -0.15 -7.68 10.46
C SER A 40 -0.39 -8.00 8.99
N LEU A 41 0.59 -7.69 8.15
CA LEU A 41 0.58 -8.06 6.72
C LEU A 41 0.68 -9.57 6.48
N GLU A 42 1.02 -10.36 7.50
CA GLU A 42 0.98 -11.83 7.43
C GLU A 42 -0.43 -12.39 7.60
N GLU A 43 -1.29 -11.66 8.30
CA GLU A 43 -2.67 -12.06 8.60
C GLU A 43 -3.64 -11.49 7.56
N GLU A 44 -3.40 -10.26 7.10
CA GLU A 44 -4.22 -9.57 6.11
C GLU A 44 -3.45 -9.42 4.79
N ALA A 45 -4.00 -10.00 3.71
CA ALA A 45 -3.47 -9.85 2.37
C ALA A 45 -4.08 -8.62 1.67
N PRO A 46 -3.34 -7.96 0.75
CA PRO A 46 -3.93 -6.93 -0.09
C PRO A 46 -5.04 -7.53 -0.94
N GLU A 47 -6.12 -6.77 -1.11
CA GLU A 47 -7.21 -7.13 -2.01
C GLU A 47 -6.78 -7.03 -3.47
N ASN A 48 -5.93 -6.05 -3.78
CA ASN A 48 -5.36 -5.86 -5.11
C ASN A 48 -3.89 -5.44 -5.05
N VAL A 49 -3.12 -5.87 -6.06
CA VAL A 49 -1.72 -5.46 -6.27
C VAL A 49 -1.53 -5.03 -7.71
N GLU A 50 -1.26 -3.74 -7.92
CA GLU A 50 -0.86 -3.23 -9.23
C GLU A 50 0.65 -3.04 -9.35
N ILE A 51 1.16 -3.26 -10.56
CA ILE A 51 2.58 -3.28 -10.87
C ILE A 51 2.88 -2.15 -11.83
N TYR A 52 3.61 -1.16 -11.35
CA TYR A 52 4.14 -0.07 -12.17
C TYR A 52 5.65 -0.22 -12.37
N ALA A 53 6.23 0.45 -13.36
CA ALA A 53 7.67 0.31 -13.66
C ALA A 53 8.57 0.59 -12.43
N GLY A 54 8.20 1.57 -11.60
CA GLY A 54 8.95 1.97 -10.41
C GLY A 54 8.28 1.69 -9.07
N TRP A 55 7.05 1.15 -9.06
CA TRP A 55 6.24 1.04 -7.86
C TRP A 55 5.40 -0.24 -7.84
N PHE A 56 5.09 -0.71 -6.65
CA PHE A 56 3.91 -1.54 -6.40
C PHE A 56 2.85 -0.67 -5.73
N GLU A 57 1.60 -0.89 -6.10
CA GLU A 57 0.44 -0.33 -5.40
C GLU A 57 -0.32 -1.48 -4.75
N LEU A 58 -0.56 -1.38 -3.45
CA LEU A 58 -1.32 -2.36 -2.67
C LEU A 58 -2.61 -1.70 -2.20
N THR A 59 -3.74 -2.37 -2.41
CA THR A 59 -5.03 -1.94 -1.88
C THR A 59 -5.45 -2.86 -0.74
N PHE A 60 -5.75 -2.29 0.43
CA PHE A 60 -6.36 -3.00 1.55
C PHE A 60 -7.74 -2.39 1.81
N ILE A 61 -8.79 -3.22 1.89
CA ILE A 61 -10.11 -2.77 2.35
C ILE A 61 -10.27 -3.20 3.80
N VAL A 62 -10.51 -2.24 4.68
CA VAL A 62 -10.62 -2.49 6.12
C VAL A 62 -12.07 -2.28 6.55
N ASN A 63 -12.58 -3.23 7.33
CA ASN A 63 -13.92 -3.22 7.95
C ASN A 63 -15.14 -3.24 7.01
N GLY A 64 -14.97 -3.40 5.70
CA GLY A 64 -16.09 -3.58 4.75
C GLY A 64 -17.01 -2.37 4.57
N GLU A 65 -16.73 -1.24 5.23
CA GLU A 65 -17.48 0.01 5.14
C GLU A 65 -16.91 0.96 4.06
N GLY A 66 -15.99 0.48 3.22
CA GLY A 66 -15.40 1.24 2.11
C GLY A 66 -14.17 2.08 2.51
N PHE A 67 -13.71 1.97 3.75
CA PHE A 67 -12.44 2.53 4.20
C PHE A 67 -11.29 1.61 3.79
N GLY A 68 -10.24 2.16 3.20
CA GLY A 68 -9.10 1.34 2.75
C GLY A 68 -7.77 2.07 2.79
N TYR A 69 -6.70 1.29 2.60
CA TYR A 69 -5.35 1.81 2.43
C TYR A 69 -4.88 1.60 0.99
N TRP A 70 -4.30 2.65 0.43
CA TRP A 70 -3.51 2.59 -0.80
C TRP A 70 -2.04 2.79 -0.46
N VAL A 71 -1.27 1.72 -0.62
CA VAL A 71 0.13 1.69 -0.21
C VAL A 71 1.01 1.65 -1.45
N PHE A 72 1.88 2.65 -1.60
CA PHE A 72 2.86 2.74 -2.68
C PHE A 72 4.24 2.33 -2.19
N VAL A 73 4.74 1.21 -2.71
CA VAL A 73 6.06 0.65 -2.38
C VAL A 73 7.04 0.88 -3.54
N PRO A 74 8.14 1.63 -3.36
CA PRO A 74 9.08 1.89 -4.44
C PRO A 74 9.89 0.64 -4.81
N LYS A 75 10.19 0.44 -6.10
CA LYS A 75 11.09 -0.61 -6.60
C LYS A 75 12.53 -0.09 -6.69
N SER A 76 13.05 0.39 -5.57
CA SER A 76 14.38 1.00 -5.50
C SER A 76 15.36 0.13 -4.71
N PRO A 77 16.68 0.27 -4.92
CA PRO A 77 17.69 -0.47 -4.15
C PRO A 77 17.64 -0.22 -2.63
N GLY A 78 17.01 0.88 -2.18
CA GLY A 78 16.84 1.21 -0.77
C GLY A 78 15.52 0.70 -0.16
N THR A 79 14.72 -0.03 -0.93
CA THR A 79 13.48 -0.64 -0.43
C THR A 79 13.80 -1.95 0.28
N ASP A 80 13.17 -2.17 1.43
CA ASP A 80 13.32 -3.41 2.18
C ASP A 80 12.99 -4.66 1.32
N CYS A 81 13.83 -5.69 1.43
CA CYS A 81 13.68 -6.89 0.63
C CYS A 81 12.43 -7.71 1.01
N ASN A 82 11.98 -7.66 2.27
CA ASN A 82 10.78 -8.37 2.69
C ASN A 82 9.53 -7.67 2.15
N LEU A 83 9.51 -6.34 2.09
CA LEU A 83 8.47 -5.58 1.40
C LEU A 83 8.37 -5.95 -0.09
N LEU A 84 9.50 -5.98 -0.79
CA LEU A 84 9.52 -6.37 -2.21
C LEU A 84 9.05 -7.82 -2.41
N ALA A 85 9.49 -8.73 -1.54
CA ALA A 85 9.07 -10.13 -1.59
C ALA A 85 7.58 -10.30 -1.29
N TYR A 86 7.04 -9.50 -0.37
CA TYR A 86 5.61 -9.46 -0.07
C TYR A 86 4.82 -9.01 -1.31
N CYS A 87 5.17 -7.87 -1.91
CA CYS A 87 4.49 -7.38 -3.12
C CYS A 87 4.53 -8.41 -4.26
N LEU A 88 5.67 -9.06 -4.48
CA LEU A 88 5.82 -10.08 -5.52
C LEU A 88 5.01 -11.35 -5.25
N ARG A 89 4.81 -11.74 -3.99
CA ARG A 89 4.00 -12.90 -3.61
C ARG A 89 2.52 -12.69 -3.90
N HIS A 90 2.05 -11.46 -3.71
CA HIS A 90 0.64 -11.09 -3.88
C HIS A 90 0.33 -10.50 -5.27
N CYS A 91 1.36 -10.34 -6.09
CA CYS A 91 1.23 -10.00 -7.50
C CYS A 91 0.39 -11.06 -8.22
N PRO A 92 -0.66 -10.69 -8.98
CA PRO A 92 -1.40 -11.65 -9.79
C PRO A 92 -0.44 -12.32 -10.77
N SER A 93 -0.48 -13.65 -10.83
CA SER A 93 0.34 -14.44 -11.74
C SER A 93 -0.19 -14.31 -13.16
N GLY A 94 0.13 -13.21 -13.85
CA GLY A 94 0.22 -13.09 -15.31
C GLY A 94 -0.97 -13.49 -16.20
N GLU A 95 -2.15 -13.81 -15.68
CA GLU A 95 -3.29 -14.23 -16.50
C GLU A 95 -4.34 -13.14 -16.72
N ASP A 96 -4.19 -11.99 -16.06
CA ASP A 96 -5.06 -10.81 -16.23
C ASP A 96 -4.25 -9.50 -16.10
N ALA A 97 -3.15 -9.41 -16.86
CA ALA A 97 -2.53 -8.10 -17.12
C ALA A 97 -3.24 -7.48 -18.35
N PRO A 98 -3.83 -6.28 -18.25
CA PRO A 98 -4.52 -5.63 -19.37
C PRO A 98 -3.60 -5.34 -20.57
#